data_AF-A0A1F2RXK2-F1
#
_entry.id   AF-A0A1F2RXK2-F1
#
_cell.length_a   1.000
_cell.length_b   1.000
_cell.length_c   1.000
_cell.angle_alpha   90.00
_cell.angle_beta   90.00
_cell.angle_gamma   90.00
#
_symmetry.space_group_name_H-M   'P 1'
#
loop_
_entity.id
_entity.type
_entity.pdbx_description
1 polymer ?
#
loop_
_entity_poly.entity_id
_entity_poly.type
_entity_poly.pdbx_seq_one_letter_code
_entity_poly.pdbx_strand_id
1 'polypeptide(L)'
;MLHKKLPGESMAHSPGLLWQFYHWLRGGEQVLVRPAAELPLVLISYPRGDEVGAAHLRESLEATWLTLPGPFRQRYGAILQNAPPLVVVLLRRRNICSCLGHHHPPGTESRLTRRLRNLSGVRTGELDLAYEAIRQWEPLPLSHLALPPEADTEEFSSFQWQLALLAVFLHEVHHLVSPQELEQAVRSRSQKFYTDVLAHFVGERYGVEYGLRRPLGD
;
A
#
# COMPACT_ATOMS: atom_id res chain seq x y z
N MET A 1 47.75 -12.46 16.17
CA MET A 1 46.89 -12.37 14.98
C MET A 1 45.48 -12.75 15.39
N LEU A 2 44.60 -11.74 15.47
CA LEU A 2 43.20 -11.86 15.88
C LEU A 2 42.34 -12.24 14.67
N HIS A 3 41.57 -13.32 14.76
CA HIS A 3 40.37 -13.48 13.95
C HIS A 3 39.14 -13.40 14.86
N LYS A 4 38.60 -12.19 14.95
CA LYS A 4 37.27 -11.88 15.48
C LYS A 4 36.27 -12.19 14.35
N LYS A 5 35.44 -13.23 14.49
CA LYS A 5 34.20 -13.35 13.72
C LYS A 5 33.09 -12.72 14.56
N LEU A 6 32.45 -11.68 14.03
CA LEU A 6 31.27 -11.04 14.62
C LEU A 6 29.98 -11.77 14.19
N PRO A 7 28.93 -11.73 15.03
CA PRO A 7 27.67 -12.44 14.85
C PRO A 7 26.66 -11.61 14.05
N GLY A 8 25.74 -12.27 13.35
CA GLY A 8 24.70 -11.60 12.58
C GLY A 8 23.71 -12.55 11.92
N GLU A 9 23.36 -13.66 12.58
CA GLU A 9 22.16 -14.40 12.22
C GLU A 9 20.97 -13.72 12.89
N SER A 10 20.21 -12.95 12.13
CA SER A 10 18.90 -12.48 12.54
C SER A 10 17.96 -13.68 12.64
N MET A 11 17.85 -14.25 13.84
CA MET A 11 16.77 -15.16 14.19
C MET A 11 15.45 -14.41 14.01
N ALA A 12 14.80 -14.64 12.87
CA ALA A 12 13.42 -14.26 12.64
C ALA A 12 12.55 -15.05 13.63
N HIS A 13 12.21 -14.43 14.76
CA HIS A 13 11.23 -14.99 15.68
C HIS A 13 9.88 -15.03 14.98
N SER A 14 9.39 -16.23 14.70
CA SER A 14 7.99 -16.46 14.34
C SER A 14 7.10 -15.75 15.37
N PRO A 15 6.13 -14.90 14.97
CA PRO A 15 5.26 -14.22 15.92
C PRO A 15 4.59 -15.29 16.80
N GLY A 16 4.82 -15.21 18.11
CA GLY A 16 4.45 -16.26 19.04
C GLY A 16 2.96 -16.59 18.97
N LEU A 17 2.61 -17.86 19.20
CA LEU A 17 1.22 -18.36 19.24
C LEU A 17 0.29 -17.49 20.12
N LEU A 18 0.84 -16.89 21.18
CA LEU A 18 0.15 -15.93 22.05
C LEU A 18 -0.32 -14.67 21.32
N TRP A 19 0.47 -14.15 20.38
CA TRP A 19 0.12 -12.97 19.59
C TRP A 19 -1.01 -13.29 18.59
N GLN A 20 -0.97 -14.46 17.95
CA GLN A 20 -2.05 -14.96 17.11
C GLN A 20 -3.34 -15.19 17.91
N PHE A 21 -3.23 -15.77 19.11
CA PHE A 21 -4.36 -15.97 20.01
C PHE A 21 -4.95 -14.64 20.52
N TYR A 22 -4.10 -13.66 20.84
CA TYR A 22 -4.52 -12.32 21.21
C TYR A 22 -5.32 -11.63 20.09
N HIS A 23 -4.83 -11.68 18.85
CA HIS A 23 -5.56 -11.13 17.70
C HIS A 23 -6.88 -11.88 17.43
N TRP A 24 -6.90 -13.19 17.64
CA TRP A 24 -8.12 -13.98 17.52
C TRP A 24 -9.17 -13.58 18.57
N LEU A 25 -8.77 -13.40 19.84
CA LEU A 25 -9.66 -12.95 20.91
C LEU A 25 -10.15 -11.52 20.73
N ARG A 26 -9.30 -10.64 20.20
CA ARG A 26 -9.62 -9.21 20.00
C ARG A 26 -10.70 -9.00 18.92
N GLY A 27 -10.87 -9.99 18.03
CA GLY A 27 -11.82 -9.93 16.93
C GLY A 27 -11.35 -9.00 15.80
N GLY A 28 -12.12 -9.00 14.71
CA GLY A 28 -11.88 -8.15 13.56
C GLY A 28 -13.10 -7.33 13.22
N GLU A 29 -12.86 -6.16 12.64
CA GLU A 29 -13.88 -5.27 12.10
C GLU A 29 -13.74 -5.20 10.58
N GLN A 30 -14.81 -4.73 9.94
CA GLN A 30 -14.92 -4.67 8.49
C GLN A 30 -15.57 -3.36 8.09
N VAL A 31 -14.99 -2.68 7.10
CA VAL A 31 -15.59 -1.49 6.49
C VAL A 31 -15.64 -1.67 4.98
N LEU A 32 -16.83 -1.43 4.41
CA LEU A 32 -17.02 -1.42 2.96
C LEU A 32 -16.75 -0.01 2.45
N VAL A 33 -15.77 0.10 1.56
CA VAL A 33 -15.35 1.34 0.91
C VAL A 33 -15.89 1.34 -0.51
N ARG A 34 -16.55 2.43 -0.90
CA ARG A 34 -17.12 2.62 -2.24
C ARG A 34 -16.33 3.71 -2.95
N PRO A 35 -15.18 3.37 -3.55
CA PRO A 35 -14.30 4.37 -4.15
C PRO A 35 -14.88 4.91 -5.46
N ALA A 36 -14.10 5.78 -6.13
CA ALA A 36 -14.37 6.21 -7.49
C ALA A 36 -14.63 5.01 -8.43
N ALA A 37 -15.45 5.22 -9.47
CA ALA A 37 -15.88 4.16 -10.39
C ALA A 37 -14.73 3.41 -11.11
N GLU A 38 -13.53 4.00 -11.13
CA GLU A 38 -12.33 3.40 -11.69
C GLU A 38 -11.70 2.33 -10.79
N LEU A 39 -11.96 2.37 -9.48
CA LEU A 39 -11.41 1.45 -8.50
C LEU A 39 -12.43 0.34 -8.17
N PRO A 40 -11.95 -0.87 -7.81
CA PRO A 40 -12.85 -1.93 -7.39
C PRO A 40 -13.52 -1.59 -6.06
N LEU A 41 -14.68 -2.19 -5.79
CA LEU A 41 -15.28 -2.12 -4.46
C LEU A 41 -14.30 -2.77 -3.45
N VAL A 42 -14.04 -2.11 -2.32
CA VAL A 42 -13.04 -2.60 -1.36
C VAL A 42 -13.69 -2.92 -0.02
N LEU A 43 -13.51 -4.14 0.47
CA LEU A 43 -13.85 -4.50 1.85
C LEU A 43 -12.57 -4.58 2.67
N ILE A 44 -12.36 -3.62 3.57
CA ILE A 44 -11.20 -3.60 4.45
C ILE A 44 -11.56 -4.37 5.72
N SER A 45 -10.82 -5.44 6.02
CA SER A 45 -10.89 -6.17 7.27
C SER A 45 -9.64 -5.89 8.10
N TYR A 46 -9.81 -5.48 9.35
CA TYR A 46 -8.72 -5.09 10.23
C TYR A 46 -8.98 -5.57 11.67
N PRO A 47 -7.94 -5.77 12.50
CA PRO A 47 -8.11 -6.06 13.92
C PRO A 47 -8.81 -4.89 14.65
N ARG A 48 -9.70 -5.19 15.58
CA ARG A 48 -10.35 -4.12 16.39
C ARG A 48 -9.30 -3.26 17.10
N GLY A 49 -9.46 -1.94 17.14
CA GLY A 49 -8.50 -1.00 17.71
C GLY A 49 -7.33 -0.62 16.81
N ASP A 50 -7.37 -1.02 15.53
CA ASP A 50 -6.44 -0.58 14.47
C ASP A 50 -7.17 0.27 13.40
N GLU A 51 -8.16 1.06 13.83
CA GLU A 51 -9.04 1.85 12.95
C GLU A 51 -8.26 2.89 12.14
N VAL A 52 -7.14 3.39 12.67
CA VAL A 52 -6.33 4.43 12.01
C VAL A 52 -5.86 3.96 10.64
N GLY A 53 -5.34 2.75 10.52
CA GLY A 53 -4.90 2.21 9.23
C GLY A 53 -6.06 2.10 8.25
N ALA A 54 -7.21 1.62 8.72
CA ALA A 54 -8.41 1.46 7.88
C ALA A 54 -8.96 2.82 7.43
N ALA A 55 -8.94 3.83 8.30
CA ALA A 55 -9.35 5.19 8.00
C ALA A 55 -8.44 5.81 6.92
N HIS A 56 -7.11 5.70 7.06
CA HIS A 56 -6.18 6.21 6.05
C HIS A 56 -6.32 5.49 4.71
N LEU A 57 -6.48 4.16 4.70
CA LEU A 57 -6.69 3.42 3.45
C LEU A 57 -8.03 3.80 2.80
N ARG A 58 -9.11 3.94 3.57
CA ARG A 58 -10.40 4.43 3.07
C ARG A 58 -10.26 5.81 2.44
N GLU A 59 -9.62 6.75 3.15
CA GLU A 59 -9.37 8.11 2.66
C GLU A 59 -8.54 8.09 1.36
N SER A 60 -7.54 7.22 1.30
CA SER A 60 -6.70 7.05 0.11
C SER A 60 -7.50 6.65 -1.13
N LEU A 61 -8.50 5.78 -0.95
CA LEU A 61 -9.33 5.23 -2.01
C LEU A 61 -10.50 6.16 -2.39
N GLU A 62 -11.12 6.82 -1.41
CA GLU A 62 -12.31 7.67 -1.61
C GLU A 62 -11.96 9.10 -2.00
N ALA A 63 -10.92 9.68 -1.37
CA ALA A 63 -10.58 11.09 -1.53
C ALA A 63 -9.26 11.27 -2.28
N THR A 64 -8.16 10.69 -1.79
CA THR A 64 -6.82 10.93 -2.35
C THR A 64 -6.75 10.51 -3.81
N TRP A 65 -7.35 9.37 -4.20
CA TRP A 65 -7.42 8.97 -5.62
C TRP A 65 -8.05 10.06 -6.49
N LEU A 66 -9.16 10.65 -6.05
CA LEU A 66 -9.91 11.66 -6.82
C LEU A 66 -9.19 13.00 -6.92
N THR A 67 -8.33 13.35 -5.95
CA THR A 67 -7.52 14.57 -6.03
C THR A 67 -6.34 14.44 -6.99
N LEU A 68 -5.98 13.22 -7.40
CA LEU A 68 -4.87 13.03 -8.33
C LEU A 68 -5.23 13.49 -9.75
N PRO A 69 -4.31 14.22 -10.43
CA PRO A 69 -4.44 14.53 -11.84
C PRO A 69 -4.74 13.28 -12.69
N GLY A 70 -5.63 13.45 -13.67
CA GLY A 70 -6.06 12.38 -14.58
C GLY A 70 -4.92 11.56 -15.21
N PRO A 71 -3.80 12.16 -15.67
CA PRO A 71 -2.68 11.41 -16.23
C PRO A 71 -2.05 10.40 -15.27
N PHE A 72 -2.06 10.65 -13.95
CA PHE A 72 -1.54 9.69 -12.97
C PHE A 72 -2.48 8.51 -12.80
N ARG A 73 -3.80 8.76 -12.76
CA ARG A 73 -4.82 7.72 -12.66
C ARG A 73 -4.85 6.81 -13.89
N GLN A 74 -4.72 7.41 -15.09
CA GLN A 74 -4.73 6.69 -16.36
C GLN A 74 -3.61 5.63 -16.48
N ARG A 75 -2.48 5.80 -15.77
CA ARG A 75 -1.39 4.80 -15.75
C ARG A 75 -1.83 3.41 -15.25
N TYR A 76 -2.87 3.37 -14.42
CA TYR A 76 -3.46 2.14 -13.91
C TYR A 76 -4.78 1.78 -14.60
N GLY A 77 -5.28 2.57 -15.55
CA GLY A 77 -6.59 2.35 -16.18
C GLY A 77 -6.76 0.94 -16.74
N ALA A 78 -5.78 0.45 -17.52
CA ALA A 78 -5.83 -0.90 -18.09
C ALA A 78 -5.78 -2.02 -17.03
N ILE A 79 -5.06 -1.81 -15.93
CA ILE A 79 -4.98 -2.77 -14.82
C ILE A 79 -6.32 -2.81 -14.09
N LEU A 80 -6.84 -1.63 -13.74
CA LEU A 80 -8.08 -1.48 -12.98
C LEU A 80 -9.31 -1.97 -13.74
N GLN A 81 -9.35 -1.79 -15.07
CA GLN A 81 -10.41 -2.34 -15.92
C GLN A 81 -10.52 -3.88 -15.85
N ASN A 82 -9.40 -4.57 -15.61
CA ASN A 82 -9.35 -6.02 -15.53
C ASN A 82 -9.40 -6.57 -14.10
N ALA A 83 -9.30 -5.67 -13.10
CA ALA A 83 -9.31 -6.02 -11.69
C ALA A 83 -10.61 -6.74 -11.27
N PRO A 84 -10.57 -7.58 -10.23
CA PRO A 84 -11.79 -8.09 -9.62
C PRO A 84 -12.69 -6.93 -9.18
N PRO A 85 -14.00 -6.94 -9.47
CA PRO A 85 -14.92 -5.87 -9.08
C PRO A 85 -15.05 -5.71 -7.56
N LEU A 86 -14.70 -6.73 -6.78
CA LEU A 86 -14.60 -6.70 -5.34
C LEU A 86 -13.19 -7.16 -4.90
N VAL A 87 -12.54 -6.38 -4.05
CA VAL A 87 -11.26 -6.71 -3.43
C VAL A 87 -11.40 -6.69 -1.91
N VAL A 88 -11.01 -7.77 -1.25
CA VAL A 88 -10.91 -7.84 0.21
C VAL A 88 -9.48 -7.47 0.60
N VAL A 89 -9.32 -6.50 1.49
CA VAL A 89 -8.02 -6.12 2.04
C VAL A 89 -7.95 -6.57 3.49
N LEU A 90 -7.03 -7.48 3.79
CA LEU A 90 -6.63 -7.84 5.14
C LEU A 90 -5.58 -6.83 5.61
N LEU A 91 -6.03 -5.84 6.36
CA LEU A 91 -5.17 -4.75 6.81
C LEU A 91 -4.58 -5.09 8.18
N ARG A 92 -3.25 -5.06 8.29
CA ARG A 92 -2.51 -5.39 9.51
C ARG A 92 -1.45 -4.34 9.77
N ARG A 93 -1.01 -4.20 11.02
CA ARG A 93 0.15 -3.35 11.37
C ARG A 93 1.39 -3.80 10.61
N ARG A 94 1.71 -5.09 10.76
CA ARG A 94 2.79 -5.81 10.10
C ARG A 94 2.28 -7.19 9.71
N ASN A 95 2.75 -7.70 8.58
CA ASN A 95 2.43 -9.04 8.12
C ASN A 95 3.56 -10.02 8.46
N ILE A 96 3.26 -11.32 8.34
CA ILE A 96 4.17 -12.40 8.73
C ILE A 96 5.32 -12.53 7.71
N CYS A 97 5.07 -12.21 6.43
CA CYS A 97 6.08 -12.21 5.36
C CYS A 97 7.10 -11.05 5.49
N SER A 98 6.88 -10.08 6.38
CA SER A 98 7.66 -8.83 6.45
C SER A 98 7.67 -8.03 5.14
N CYS A 99 6.64 -8.20 4.31
CA CYS A 99 6.45 -7.50 3.05
C CYS A 99 5.52 -6.27 3.22
N LEU A 100 5.48 -5.32 2.29
CA LEU A 100 4.56 -4.17 2.42
C LEU A 100 3.11 -4.57 2.13
N GLY A 101 2.95 -5.43 1.15
CA GLY A 101 1.72 -6.11 0.82
C GLY A 101 2.02 -7.40 0.07
N HIS A 102 0.98 -8.20 -0.13
CA HIS A 102 0.95 -9.26 -1.13
C HIS A 102 -0.50 -9.59 -1.48
N HIS A 103 -0.75 -9.99 -2.73
CA HIS A 103 -2.00 -10.62 -3.11
C HIS A 103 -2.03 -12.11 -2.70
N HIS A 104 -3.23 -12.63 -2.47
CA HIS A 104 -3.45 -14.06 -2.29
C HIS A 104 -3.95 -14.70 -3.58
N PRO A 105 -3.21 -15.67 -4.16
CA PRO A 105 -3.66 -16.43 -5.30
C PRO A 105 -5.00 -17.17 -5.07
N PRO A 106 -5.72 -17.51 -6.14
CA PRO A 106 -6.91 -18.35 -6.04
C PRO A 106 -6.64 -19.64 -5.26
N GLY A 107 -7.45 -19.89 -4.23
CA GLY A 107 -7.34 -21.07 -3.37
C GLY A 107 -6.56 -20.85 -2.07
N THR A 108 -5.77 -19.79 -1.95
CA THR A 108 -5.10 -19.42 -0.69
C THR A 108 -5.84 -18.33 0.08
N GLU A 109 -6.98 -17.85 -0.44
CA GLU A 109 -7.71 -16.74 0.16
C GLU A 109 -8.44 -17.14 1.44
N SER A 110 -8.71 -16.13 2.28
CA SER A 110 -9.44 -16.28 3.52
C SER A 110 -10.85 -16.85 3.30
N ARG A 111 -11.44 -17.37 4.39
CA ARG A 111 -12.83 -17.82 4.37
C ARG A 111 -13.81 -16.70 4.02
N LEU A 112 -13.49 -15.45 4.38
CA LEU A 112 -14.31 -14.28 4.08
C LEU A 112 -14.39 -14.07 2.57
N THR A 113 -13.24 -14.00 1.90
CA THR A 113 -13.16 -13.81 0.44
C THR A 113 -13.87 -14.92 -0.33
N ARG A 114 -13.64 -16.17 0.06
CA ARG A 114 -14.32 -17.33 -0.55
C ARG A 114 -15.84 -17.26 -0.35
N ARG A 115 -16.30 -16.91 0.86
CA ARG A 115 -17.73 -16.76 1.15
C ARG A 115 -18.36 -15.62 0.33
N LEU A 116 -17.69 -14.47 0.25
CA LEU A 116 -18.18 -13.33 -0.54
C LEU A 116 -18.29 -13.70 -2.01
N ARG A 117 -17.25 -14.30 -2.59
CA ARG A 117 -17.26 -14.80 -3.97
C ARG A 117 -18.42 -15.77 -4.23
N ASN A 118 -18.65 -16.71 -3.32
CA ASN A 118 -19.73 -17.69 -3.46
C ASN A 118 -21.13 -17.07 -3.33
N LEU A 119 -21.31 -16.07 -2.47
CA LEU A 119 -22.60 -15.42 -2.24
C LEU A 119 -22.93 -14.38 -3.33
N SER A 120 -21.94 -13.63 -3.79
CA SER A 120 -22.14 -12.56 -4.77
C SER A 120 -22.12 -13.06 -6.21
N GLY A 121 -21.47 -14.20 -6.47
CA GLY A 121 -21.22 -14.70 -7.81
C GLY A 121 -20.21 -13.86 -8.61
N VAL A 122 -19.60 -12.83 -8.00
CA VAL A 122 -18.60 -11.98 -8.67
C VAL A 122 -17.18 -12.45 -8.39
N ARG A 123 -16.26 -12.13 -9.31
CA ARG A 123 -14.82 -12.32 -9.05
C ARG A 123 -14.42 -11.46 -7.85
N THR A 124 -13.75 -12.09 -6.89
CA THR A 124 -13.26 -11.42 -5.67
C THR A 124 -11.77 -11.72 -5.51
N GLY A 125 -10.96 -10.68 -5.39
CA GLY A 125 -9.54 -10.77 -5.03
C GLY A 125 -9.31 -10.54 -3.53
N GLU A 126 -8.16 -10.98 -3.02
CA GLU A 126 -7.74 -10.71 -1.66
C GLU A 126 -6.30 -10.20 -1.61
N LEU A 127 -6.08 -9.18 -0.80
CA LEU A 127 -4.79 -8.54 -0.54
C LEU A 127 -4.51 -8.55 0.97
N ASP A 128 -3.25 -8.65 1.35
CA ASP A 128 -2.77 -8.35 2.71
C ASP A 128 -1.89 -7.09 2.63
N LEU A 129 -2.16 -6.09 3.48
CA LEU A 129 -1.41 -4.83 3.53
C LEU A 129 -0.89 -4.57 4.95
N ALA A 130 0.40 -4.25 5.07
CA ALA A 130 1.08 -3.94 6.33
C ALA A 130 1.18 -2.42 6.56
N TYR A 131 0.13 -1.79 7.09
CA TYR A 131 0.00 -0.33 7.09
C TYR A 131 1.09 0.42 7.88
N GLU A 132 1.62 -0.14 8.98
CA GLU A 132 2.70 0.50 9.73
C GLU A 132 4.03 0.37 8.98
N ALA A 133 4.25 -0.76 8.30
CA ALA A 133 5.41 -0.93 7.43
C ALA A 133 5.34 0.01 6.21
N ILE A 134 4.16 0.18 5.62
CA ILE A 134 3.92 1.11 4.53
C ILE A 134 4.13 2.57 4.98
N ARG A 135 3.74 2.93 6.20
CA ARG A 135 4.00 4.26 6.75
C ARG A 135 5.50 4.60 6.81
N GLN A 136 6.33 3.58 7.05
CA GLN A 136 7.78 3.70 7.14
C GLN A 136 8.48 3.49 5.80
N TRP A 137 7.72 3.21 4.74
CA TRP A 137 8.27 2.94 3.42
C TRP A 137 8.63 4.24 2.70
N GLU A 138 9.93 4.42 2.48
CA GLU A 138 10.48 5.55 1.73
C GLU A 138 11.19 5.03 0.48
N PRO A 139 10.56 5.09 -0.71
CA PRO A 139 11.22 4.66 -1.94
C PRO A 139 12.37 5.59 -2.36
N LEU A 140 12.39 6.84 -1.89
CA LEU A 140 13.45 7.83 -2.14
C LEU A 140 13.82 8.57 -0.84
N PRO A 141 14.57 7.95 0.08
CA PRO A 141 14.84 8.52 1.40
C PRO A 141 15.59 9.87 1.34
N LEU A 142 16.43 10.07 0.32
CA LEU A 142 17.17 11.34 0.15
C LEU A 142 16.32 12.49 -0.41
N SER A 143 15.14 12.21 -0.97
CA SER A 143 14.27 13.25 -1.52
C SER A 143 13.69 14.18 -0.45
N HIS A 144 13.65 13.73 0.80
CA HIS A 144 13.23 14.56 1.94
C HIS A 144 14.16 15.76 2.18
N LEU A 145 15.43 15.67 1.77
CA LEU A 145 16.38 16.79 1.88
C LEU A 145 16.06 17.94 0.92
N ALA A 146 15.27 17.70 -0.12
CA ALA A 146 14.83 18.72 -1.07
C ALA A 146 13.52 19.40 -0.65
N LEU A 147 12.88 18.95 0.45
CA LEU A 147 11.65 19.55 0.95
C LEU A 147 11.97 20.84 1.72
N PRO A 148 11.16 21.88 1.56
CA PRO A 148 11.29 23.10 2.35
C PRO A 148 10.82 22.84 3.79
N PRO A 149 11.29 23.60 4.79
CA PRO A 149 10.89 23.42 6.20
C PRO A 149 9.37 23.45 6.42
N GLU A 150 8.63 24.18 5.59
CA GLU A 150 7.17 24.28 5.58
C GLU A 150 6.45 22.98 5.18
N ALA A 151 7.18 21.98 4.68
CA ALA A 151 6.66 20.65 4.39
C ALA A 151 6.70 19.71 5.61
N ASP A 152 7.31 20.11 6.73
CA ASP A 152 7.27 19.36 7.99
C ASP A 152 5.94 19.59 8.72
N THR A 153 4.84 19.22 8.05
CA THR A 153 3.48 19.35 8.57
C THR A 153 2.80 17.99 8.68
N GLU A 154 1.83 17.91 9.59
CA GLU A 154 0.96 16.75 9.72
C GLU A 154 0.16 16.50 8.43
N GLU A 155 -0.23 17.58 7.72
CA GLU A 155 -0.93 17.51 6.43
C GLU A 155 -0.08 16.75 5.39
N PHE A 156 1.19 17.15 5.22
CA PHE A 156 2.10 16.51 4.27
C PHE A 156 2.37 15.05 4.65
N SER A 157 2.64 14.78 5.92
CA SER A 157 2.89 13.42 6.43
C SER A 157 1.67 12.51 6.22
N SER A 158 0.46 13.04 6.44
CA SER A 158 -0.80 12.33 6.23
C SER A 158 -1.01 12.00 4.75
N PHE A 159 -0.82 12.99 3.86
CA PHE A 159 -0.90 12.80 2.42
C PHE A 159 0.13 11.78 1.93
N GLN A 160 1.39 11.89 2.37
CA GLN A 160 2.46 10.96 2.00
C GLN A 160 2.09 9.52 2.39
N TRP A 161 1.53 9.31 3.58
CA TRP A 161 1.11 7.99 4.04
C TRP A 161 -0.08 7.46 3.23
N GLN A 162 -1.07 8.30 2.94
CA GLN A 162 -2.19 7.92 2.07
C GLN A 162 -1.72 7.53 0.66
N LEU A 163 -0.80 8.31 0.09
CA LEU A 163 -0.21 8.01 -1.21
C LEU A 163 0.60 6.72 -1.18
N ALA A 164 1.32 6.43 -0.10
CA ALA A 164 2.04 5.17 0.09
C ALA A 164 1.09 3.97 0.14
N LEU A 165 -0.01 4.07 0.92
CA LEU A 165 -1.05 3.04 0.98
C LEU A 165 -1.68 2.80 -0.38
N LEU A 166 -2.01 3.86 -1.11
CA LEU A 166 -2.57 3.79 -2.44
C LEU A 166 -1.60 3.15 -3.44
N ALA A 167 -0.32 3.53 -3.42
CA ALA A 167 0.70 2.98 -4.30
C ALA A 167 0.91 1.47 -4.08
N VAL A 168 0.94 1.01 -2.83
CA VAL A 168 1.05 -0.41 -2.51
C VAL A 168 -0.25 -1.15 -2.84
N PHE A 169 -1.41 -0.57 -2.56
CA PHE A 169 -2.68 -1.15 -3.00
C PHE A 169 -2.72 -1.39 -4.52
N LEU A 170 -2.35 -0.38 -5.31
CA LEU A 170 -2.31 -0.49 -6.78
C LEU A 170 -1.27 -1.51 -7.27
N HIS A 171 -0.13 -1.60 -6.59
CA HIS A 171 0.89 -2.62 -6.83
C HIS A 171 0.31 -4.03 -6.65
N GLU A 172 -0.38 -4.28 -5.55
CA GLU A 172 -0.96 -5.60 -5.29
C GLU A 172 -2.15 -5.92 -6.21
N VAL A 173 -2.96 -4.93 -6.57
CA VAL A 173 -4.01 -5.08 -7.59
C VAL A 173 -3.40 -5.43 -8.95
N HIS A 174 -2.24 -4.86 -9.30
CA HIS A 174 -1.53 -5.24 -10.53
C HIS A 174 -1.20 -6.74 -10.50
N HIS A 175 -0.64 -7.25 -9.42
CA HIS A 175 -0.37 -8.70 -9.32
C HIS A 175 -1.63 -9.58 -9.34
N LEU A 176 -2.77 -9.11 -8.81
CA LEU A 176 -4.05 -9.81 -8.97
C LEU A 176 -4.48 -9.94 -10.44
N VAL A 177 -4.18 -8.94 -11.27
CA VAL A 177 -4.58 -8.91 -12.69
C VAL A 177 -3.57 -9.64 -13.58
N SER A 178 -2.27 -9.43 -13.34
CA SER A 178 -1.18 -9.93 -14.18
C SER A 178 -0.15 -10.68 -13.32
N PRO A 179 -0.48 -11.85 -12.75
CA PRO A 179 0.41 -12.56 -11.83
C PRO A 179 1.71 -13.06 -12.48
N GLN A 180 1.79 -13.09 -13.81
CA GLN A 180 2.99 -13.47 -14.56
C GLN A 180 3.96 -12.30 -14.76
N GLU A 181 3.55 -11.07 -14.50
CA GLU A 181 4.43 -9.91 -14.63
C GLU A 181 5.50 -9.91 -13.54
N LEU A 182 6.74 -9.63 -13.93
CA LEU A 182 7.87 -9.67 -13.01
C LEU A 182 7.72 -8.61 -11.92
N GLU A 183 7.97 -9.01 -10.67
CA GLU A 183 7.98 -8.14 -9.49
C GLU A 183 8.72 -6.82 -9.73
N GLN A 184 9.88 -6.87 -10.40
CA GLN A 184 10.67 -5.67 -10.69
C GLN A 184 9.91 -4.65 -11.56
N ALA A 185 9.13 -5.12 -12.55
CA ALA A 185 8.37 -4.25 -13.43
C ALA A 185 7.18 -3.60 -12.69
N VAL A 186 6.45 -4.40 -11.92
CA VAL A 186 5.31 -3.92 -11.11
C VAL A 186 5.78 -2.94 -10.03
N ARG A 187 6.90 -3.25 -9.34
CA ARG A 187 7.55 -2.36 -8.37
C ARG A 187 8.02 -1.06 -8.99
N SER A 188 8.66 -1.11 -10.16
CA SER A 188 9.12 0.10 -10.85
C SER A 188 7.95 1.01 -11.21
N ARG A 189 6.81 0.43 -11.62
CA ARG A 189 5.59 1.17 -11.92
C ARG A 189 5.00 1.84 -10.68
N SER A 190 4.85 1.12 -9.57
CA SER A 190 4.28 1.66 -8.33
C SER A 190 5.17 2.72 -7.69
N GLN A 191 6.50 2.52 -7.70
CA GLN A 191 7.46 3.54 -7.25
C GLN A 191 7.42 4.78 -8.14
N LYS A 192 7.37 4.62 -9.47
CA LYS A 192 7.25 5.76 -10.38
C LYS A 192 5.95 6.52 -10.20
N PHE A 193 4.83 5.82 -9.96
CA PHE A 193 3.56 6.46 -9.62
C PHE A 193 3.68 7.28 -8.34
N TYR A 194 4.17 6.69 -7.25
CA TYR A 194 4.35 7.37 -5.97
C TYR A 194 5.22 8.63 -6.11
N THR A 195 6.39 8.48 -6.74
CA THR A 195 7.39 9.55 -6.85
C THR A 195 6.91 10.70 -7.75
N ASP A 196 6.29 10.41 -8.89
CA ASP A 196 5.78 11.45 -9.78
C ASP A 196 4.58 12.19 -9.15
N VAL A 197 3.69 11.50 -8.44
CA VAL A 197 2.55 12.12 -7.75
C VAL A 197 3.01 12.99 -6.60
N LEU A 198 3.93 12.49 -5.77
CA LEU A 198 4.47 13.26 -4.66
C LEU A 198 5.22 14.50 -5.16
N ALA A 199 5.99 14.36 -6.25
CA ALA A 199 6.67 15.50 -6.86
C ALA A 199 5.71 16.56 -7.39
N HIS A 200 4.61 16.13 -8.01
CA HIS A 200 3.57 17.05 -8.45
C HIS A 200 2.91 17.78 -7.27
N PHE A 201 2.53 17.05 -6.22
CA PHE A 201 1.95 17.66 -5.01
C PHE A 201 2.89 18.69 -4.38
N VAL A 202 4.17 18.34 -4.24
CA VAL A 202 5.18 19.24 -3.67
C VAL A 202 5.39 20.48 -4.54
N GLY A 203 5.43 20.32 -5.85
CA GLY A 203 5.53 21.42 -6.80
C GLY A 203 4.32 22.36 -6.75
N GLU A 204 3.10 21.83 -6.68
CA GLU A 204 1.89 22.65 -6.59
C GLU A 204 1.74 23.35 -5.23
N ARG A 205 2.03 22.64 -4.13
CA ARG A 205 1.78 23.14 -2.78
C ARG A 205 2.88 24.08 -2.28
N TYR A 206 4.13 23.82 -2.65
CA TYR A 206 5.30 24.51 -2.11
C TYR A 206 6.17 25.20 -3.17
N GLY A 207 5.90 25.03 -4.47
CA GLY A 207 6.66 25.67 -5.53
C GLY A 207 8.10 25.16 -5.69
N VAL A 208 8.41 23.98 -5.14
CA VAL A 208 9.75 23.36 -5.16
C VAL A 208 9.75 22.06 -5.96
N GLU A 209 10.87 21.75 -6.63
CA GLU A 209 11.05 20.44 -7.25
C GLU A 209 11.34 19.38 -6.17
N TYR A 210 10.58 18.29 -6.19
CA TYR A 210 10.83 17.15 -5.31
C TYR A 210 11.94 16.25 -5.87
N GLY A 211 12.94 15.95 -5.03
CA GLY A 211 14.05 15.07 -5.35
C GLY A 211 15.32 15.80 -5.79
N LEU A 212 16.45 15.12 -5.67
CA LEU A 212 17.76 15.63 -6.10
C LEU A 212 17.89 15.53 -7.62
N ARG A 213 17.39 16.50 -8.39
CA ARG A 213 17.86 16.64 -9.77
C ARG A 213 19.30 17.15 -9.73
N ARG A 214 20.23 16.35 -10.27
CA ARG A 214 21.49 16.91 -10.78
C ARG A 214 21.10 17.96 -11.82
N PRO A 215 21.61 19.21 -11.75
CA PRO A 215 21.42 20.14 -12.84
C PRO A 215 21.95 19.44 -14.10
N LEU A 216 21.09 19.30 -15.12
CA LEU A 216 21.56 19.04 -16.46
C LEU A 216 22.48 20.22 -16.78
N GLY A 217 23.78 19.93 -16.85
CA GLY A 217 24.78 20.93 -17.19
C GLY A 217 24.42 21.60 -18.52
N ASP A 218 24.66 22.90 -18.55
CA ASP A 218 24.66 23.76 -19.74
C ASP A 218 25.47 23.16 -20.89
#